data_AF-A0A815NUH5-F1
#
_entry.id   AF-A0A815NUH5-F1
#
_cell.length_a   1.000
_cell.length_b   1.000
_cell.length_c   1.000
_cell.angle_alpha   90.00
_cell.angle_beta   90.00
_cell.angle_gamma   90.00
#
_symmetry.space_group_name_H-M   'P 1'
#
loop_
_entity.id
_entity.type
_entity.pdbx_description
1 polymer ?
#
loop_
_entity_poly.entity_id
_entity_poly.type
_entity_poly.pdbx_seq_one_letter_code
_entity_poly.pdbx_strand_id
1 'polypeptide(L)'
;IQDKNNEYPYFPATNDQTPLTNDSIIEERCRILVDYFNKVLRHPKFRAHPAMREFFNVSCLSFIHGLSVSRKEGYLSEVSNDYYCDQHVLFPTQYLCNLCKCHDGPKWFIIKDSYIVDIRPDTHEVCFPMLVDRGFQVSTVNDNNIKISNLQRTLVIKCRTTYDCNEWTQDLLNLIEQANDFVSTKQSRFNSYAPVRENQLAYWFINGKSYMEAVAKALLTAKDEVFITDWWLSPELLLIRPTDDETYRLDNILGRIADAGVRVYVMLFKEISFAVALNSLYTKKTLVSKSTKGFIKVIRHPDRNTTDGVLLWSHHEKMVVIDQKIAFIGGIDLCYGRWDDEYMRLVDLGKKNDTTLKSPFDIAAEKAASGGKETVEAAQITTTQMAEQAGEIPIKSIKCLRAAFNPLNEVNEDVKLPASTDANETTYDMKLIAGNCK
;
A
#
# COMPACT_ATOMS: atom_id res chain seq x y z
N ILE A 1 -34.51 -35.49 11.20
CA ILE A 1 -33.15 -36.06 11.37
C ILE A 1 -32.20 -34.87 11.26
N GLN A 2 -31.79 -34.31 12.40
CA GLN A 2 -30.84 -33.20 12.45
C GLN A 2 -29.44 -33.80 12.44
N ASP A 3 -28.74 -33.63 11.32
CA ASP A 3 -27.35 -34.03 11.20
C ASP A 3 -26.47 -32.98 11.90
N LYS A 4 -25.79 -33.38 12.98
CA LYS A 4 -25.00 -32.49 13.86
C LYS A 4 -23.63 -32.12 13.28
N ASN A 5 -23.36 -32.48 12.02
CA ASN A 5 -22.07 -32.25 11.35
C ASN A 5 -22.15 -31.34 10.12
N ASN A 6 -23.24 -30.56 9.93
CA ASN A 6 -23.35 -29.78 8.71
C ASN A 6 -22.45 -28.53 8.74
N GLU A 7 -21.28 -28.67 8.14
CA GLU A 7 -20.20 -27.69 8.04
C GLU A 7 -20.58 -26.40 7.27
N TYR A 8 -21.76 -26.39 6.62
CA TYR A 8 -22.18 -25.33 5.71
C TYR A 8 -23.61 -24.82 5.99
N PRO A 9 -23.87 -23.50 5.82
CA PRO A 9 -25.18 -22.91 6.02
C PRO A 9 -26.20 -23.45 5.00
N TYR A 10 -27.40 -23.79 5.49
CA TYR A 10 -28.50 -24.22 4.63
C TYR A 10 -29.21 -23.02 4.00
N PHE A 11 -29.61 -23.19 2.74
CA PHE A 11 -30.49 -22.23 2.09
C PHE A 11 -31.80 -22.10 2.89
N PRO A 12 -32.29 -20.88 3.17
CA PRO A 12 -33.49 -20.68 3.96
C PRO A 12 -34.68 -21.41 3.35
N ALA A 13 -35.27 -22.35 4.10
CA ALA A 13 -36.49 -23.00 3.68
C ALA A 13 -37.66 -22.03 3.87
N THR A 14 -38.19 -21.50 2.77
CA THR A 14 -39.44 -20.72 2.80
C THR A 14 -40.63 -21.63 2.49
N ASN A 15 -41.74 -21.42 3.18
CA ASN A 15 -43.03 -21.91 2.69
C ASN A 15 -43.40 -21.05 1.47
N ASP A 16 -43.07 -21.53 0.27
CA ASP A 16 -43.25 -20.86 -1.03
C ASP A 16 -44.70 -20.45 -1.36
N GLN A 17 -45.65 -20.75 -0.46
CA GLN A 17 -47.06 -20.40 -0.59
C GLN A 17 -47.40 -18.97 -0.12
N THR A 18 -46.48 -18.23 0.53
CA THR A 18 -46.76 -16.83 0.92
C THR A 18 -46.54 -15.89 -0.27
N PRO A 19 -47.57 -15.17 -0.76
CA PRO A 19 -47.43 -14.22 -1.86
C PRO A 19 -46.51 -13.05 -1.48
N LEU A 20 -45.66 -12.61 -2.42
CA LEU A 20 -44.80 -11.43 -2.30
C LEU A 20 -45.63 -10.13 -2.50
N THR A 21 -46.68 -9.94 -1.71
CA THR A 21 -47.65 -8.83 -1.90
C THR A 21 -47.54 -7.73 -0.84
N ASN A 22 -46.69 -7.91 0.17
CA ASN A 22 -46.51 -6.96 1.27
C ASN A 22 -45.02 -6.62 1.42
N ASP A 23 -44.70 -5.32 1.43
CA ASP A 23 -43.35 -4.79 1.60
C ASP A 23 -42.66 -5.33 2.86
N SER A 24 -43.37 -5.53 3.96
CA SER A 24 -42.81 -6.10 5.20
C SER A 24 -42.36 -7.56 5.03
N ILE A 25 -43.07 -8.35 4.22
CA ILE A 25 -42.68 -9.74 3.92
C ILE A 25 -41.45 -9.75 3.00
N ILE A 26 -41.39 -8.81 2.05
CA ILE A 26 -40.24 -8.64 1.15
C ILE A 26 -39.00 -8.27 1.96
N GLU A 27 -39.10 -7.27 2.85
CA GLU A 27 -37.99 -6.84 3.72
C GLU A 27 -37.46 -7.98 4.60
N GLU A 28 -38.35 -8.77 5.21
CA GLU A 28 -37.93 -9.89 6.05
C GLU A 28 -37.25 -10.99 5.22
N ARG A 29 -37.76 -11.30 4.02
CA ARG A 29 -37.08 -12.25 3.11
C ARG A 29 -35.72 -11.73 2.66
N CYS A 30 -35.60 -10.44 2.34
CA CYS A 30 -34.32 -9.81 2.03
C CYS A 30 -33.34 -9.94 3.20
N ARG A 31 -33.79 -9.69 4.44
CA ARG A 31 -32.96 -9.83 5.63
C ARG A 31 -32.46 -11.28 5.83
N ILE A 32 -33.34 -12.26 5.64
CA ILE A 32 -33.00 -13.69 5.74
C ILE A 32 -31.97 -14.08 4.67
N LEU A 33 -32.15 -13.64 3.42
CA LEU A 33 -31.20 -13.90 2.34
C LEU A 33 -29.85 -13.25 2.59
N VAL A 34 -29.82 -12.00 3.08
CA VAL A 34 -28.58 -11.30 3.45
C VAL A 34 -27.83 -12.07 4.54
N ASP A 35 -28.52 -12.53 5.58
CA ASP A 35 -27.90 -13.33 6.64
C ASP A 35 -27.35 -14.66 6.12
N TYR A 36 -28.11 -15.36 5.27
CA TYR A 36 -27.65 -16.58 4.61
C TYR A 36 -26.39 -16.34 3.78
N PHE A 37 -26.39 -15.34 2.91
CA PHE A 37 -25.24 -15.04 2.06
C PHE A 37 -24.03 -14.60 2.86
N ASN A 38 -24.21 -13.82 3.93
CA ASN A 38 -23.13 -13.49 4.85
C ASN A 38 -22.51 -14.74 5.47
N LYS A 39 -23.31 -15.73 5.87
CA LYS A 39 -22.81 -17.01 6.39
C LYS A 39 -22.07 -17.80 5.32
N VAL A 40 -22.61 -17.89 4.10
CA VAL A 40 -21.96 -18.59 2.97
C VAL A 40 -20.63 -17.95 2.62
N LEU A 41 -20.60 -16.63 2.47
CA LEU A 41 -19.44 -15.86 2.07
C LEU A 41 -18.36 -15.80 3.16
N ARG A 42 -18.65 -16.15 4.42
CA ARG A 42 -17.59 -16.35 5.46
C ARG A 42 -16.66 -17.49 5.11
N HIS A 43 -17.11 -18.50 4.36
CA HIS A 43 -16.26 -19.63 3.95
C HIS A 43 -15.46 -19.31 2.68
N PRO A 44 -14.11 -19.38 2.70
CA PRO A 44 -13.27 -19.07 1.55
C PRO A 44 -13.58 -19.92 0.31
N LYS A 45 -13.97 -21.19 0.50
CA LYS A 45 -14.34 -22.10 -0.60
C LYS A 45 -15.51 -21.59 -1.42
N PHE A 46 -16.55 -21.04 -0.78
CA PHE A 46 -17.70 -20.47 -1.48
C PHE A 46 -17.39 -19.08 -2.03
N ARG A 47 -16.70 -18.24 -1.26
CA ARG A 47 -16.31 -16.89 -1.68
C ARG A 47 -15.42 -16.88 -2.93
N ALA A 48 -14.52 -17.85 -3.03
CA ALA A 48 -13.62 -17.99 -4.18
C ALA A 48 -14.24 -18.76 -5.35
N HIS A 49 -15.44 -19.34 -5.18
CA HIS A 49 -16.06 -20.17 -6.21
C HIS A 49 -16.53 -19.31 -7.40
N PRO A 50 -16.21 -19.67 -8.65
CA PRO A 50 -16.59 -18.89 -9.83
C PRO A 50 -18.10 -18.60 -9.92
N ALA A 51 -18.95 -19.61 -9.69
CA ALA A 51 -20.41 -19.44 -9.71
C ALA A 51 -20.92 -18.44 -8.64
N MET A 52 -20.25 -18.33 -7.50
CA MET A 52 -20.62 -17.38 -6.45
C MET A 52 -20.29 -15.94 -6.88
N ARG A 53 -19.13 -15.76 -7.51
CA ARG A 53 -18.68 -14.48 -8.06
C ARG A 53 -19.58 -14.01 -9.20
N GLU A 54 -19.93 -14.93 -10.10
CA GLU A 54 -20.87 -14.67 -11.19
C GLU A 54 -22.25 -14.30 -10.65
N PHE A 55 -22.77 -15.05 -9.67
CA PHE A 55 -24.07 -14.78 -9.04
C PHE A 55 -24.15 -13.37 -8.43
N PHE A 56 -23.10 -12.95 -7.71
CA PHE A 56 -23.05 -11.61 -7.12
C PHE A 56 -22.57 -10.52 -8.08
N ASN A 57 -22.17 -10.88 -9.29
CA ASN A 57 -21.58 -9.97 -10.26
C ASN A 57 -20.37 -9.22 -9.63
N VAL A 58 -19.45 -9.97 -9.03
CA VAL A 58 -18.24 -9.49 -8.32
C VAL A 58 -16.97 -10.17 -8.82
N SER A 59 -15.84 -9.49 -8.73
CA SER A 59 -14.52 -9.98 -9.15
C SER A 59 -13.74 -10.69 -8.04
N CYS A 60 -12.57 -11.22 -8.43
CA CYS A 60 -11.57 -11.70 -7.47
C CYS A 60 -11.02 -10.60 -6.55
N LEU A 61 -11.13 -9.31 -6.93
CA LEU A 61 -10.63 -8.17 -6.17
C LEU A 61 -11.62 -7.64 -5.13
N SER A 62 -12.88 -8.08 -5.17
CA SER A 62 -13.93 -7.62 -4.23
C SER A 62 -13.70 -8.14 -2.81
N PHE A 63 -12.96 -9.24 -2.67
CA PHE A 63 -12.79 -9.96 -1.40
C PHE A 63 -11.35 -9.94 -0.85
N ILE A 64 -10.44 -9.19 -1.47
CA ILE A 64 -9.05 -9.10 -1.00
C ILE A 64 -8.99 -8.14 0.18
N HIS A 65 -8.60 -8.66 1.34
CA HIS A 65 -8.38 -7.86 2.53
C HIS A 65 -7.29 -6.81 2.29
N GLY A 66 -7.56 -5.55 2.64
CA GLY A 66 -6.66 -4.42 2.40
C GLY A 66 -6.91 -3.71 1.06
N LEU A 67 -7.62 -4.33 0.11
CA LEU A 67 -8.23 -3.58 -0.99
C LEU A 67 -9.54 -2.97 -0.49
N SER A 68 -9.77 -1.71 -0.83
CA SER A 68 -10.98 -1.01 -0.46
C SER A 68 -12.25 -1.65 -1.04
N VAL A 69 -13.40 -1.26 -0.49
CA VAL A 69 -14.71 -1.79 -0.88
C VAL A 69 -14.99 -1.45 -2.35
N SER A 70 -15.40 -2.47 -3.11
CA SER A 70 -15.91 -2.25 -4.46
C SER A 70 -17.26 -1.56 -4.41
N ARG A 71 -17.39 -0.45 -5.13
CA ARG A 71 -18.64 0.34 -5.20
C ARG A 71 -19.53 -0.14 -6.34
N LYS A 72 -18.92 -0.37 -7.50
CA LYS A 72 -19.58 -0.90 -8.69
C LYS A 72 -18.63 -1.76 -9.48
N GLU A 73 -19.17 -2.86 -10.01
CA GLU A 73 -18.46 -3.78 -10.85
C GLU A 73 -19.32 -4.18 -12.05
N GLY A 74 -18.70 -4.42 -13.20
CA GLY A 74 -19.42 -4.94 -14.35
C GLY A 74 -18.63 -4.90 -15.65
N TYR A 75 -19.22 -5.51 -16.67
CA TYR A 75 -18.66 -5.55 -18.01
C TYR A 75 -18.86 -4.22 -18.74
N LEU A 76 -17.76 -3.63 -19.21
CA LEU A 76 -17.76 -2.49 -20.13
C LEU A 76 -16.74 -2.73 -21.24
N SER A 77 -16.92 -2.08 -22.38
CA SER A 77 -15.96 -2.16 -23.49
C SER A 77 -15.11 -0.90 -23.54
N GLU A 78 -13.80 -1.04 -23.57
CA GLU A 78 -12.90 0.08 -23.85
C GLU A 78 -12.97 0.41 -25.35
N VAL A 79 -13.18 1.69 -25.67
CA VAL A 79 -13.22 2.22 -27.05
C VAL A 79 -11.95 3.01 -27.38
N SER A 80 -11.25 3.52 -26.37
CA SER A 80 -10.00 4.25 -26.55
C SER A 80 -8.85 3.30 -26.89
N ASN A 81 -8.17 3.56 -28.01
CA ASN A 81 -6.82 3.05 -28.29
C ASN A 81 -5.80 3.94 -27.56
N ASP A 82 -5.69 3.81 -26.24
CA ASP A 82 -4.63 4.50 -25.51
C ASP A 82 -3.30 3.76 -25.66
N TYR A 83 -2.27 4.52 -26.03
CA TYR A 83 -0.89 4.12 -26.24
C TYR A 83 -0.22 3.64 -24.94
N TYR A 84 -0.40 2.38 -24.53
CA TYR A 84 0.46 1.76 -23.51
C TYR A 84 0.50 0.23 -23.66
N CYS A 85 0.89 -0.24 -24.84
CA CYS A 85 1.32 -1.64 -25.02
C CYS A 85 2.83 -1.73 -24.77
N ASP A 86 3.22 -1.72 -23.50
CA ASP A 86 4.62 -1.73 -23.04
C ASP A 86 5.34 -3.09 -23.23
N GLN A 87 4.83 -3.95 -24.11
CA GLN A 87 5.50 -5.20 -24.48
C GLN A 87 5.81 -5.33 -25.98
N HIS A 88 5.40 -4.38 -26.82
CA HIS A 88 5.69 -4.44 -28.26
C HIS A 88 5.93 -3.05 -28.86
N VAL A 89 7.01 -2.37 -28.44
CA VAL A 89 7.47 -1.14 -29.11
C VAL A 89 8.40 -1.49 -30.27
N LEU A 90 7.78 -1.87 -31.39
CA LEU A 90 8.33 -1.68 -32.73
C LEU A 90 7.15 -1.19 -33.57
N PHE A 91 7.26 0.03 -34.11
CA PHE A 91 6.34 0.70 -35.05
C PHE A 91 5.25 1.62 -34.44
N PRO A 92 5.29 2.94 -34.75
CA PRO A 92 4.21 3.86 -34.49
C PRO A 92 3.16 3.71 -35.59
N THR A 93 2.37 2.64 -35.56
CA THR A 93 1.24 2.51 -36.48
C THR A 93 0.04 1.88 -35.79
N GLN A 94 -1.09 2.56 -35.94
CA GLN A 94 -2.48 2.15 -35.69
C GLN A 94 -2.87 0.75 -36.23
N TYR A 95 -1.97 0.04 -36.91
CA TYR A 95 -2.23 -1.18 -37.67
C TYR A 95 -1.79 -2.48 -36.96
N LEU A 96 -0.86 -2.44 -36.00
CA LEU A 96 -0.38 -3.65 -35.30
C LEU A 96 -1.19 -4.02 -34.05
N CYS A 97 -1.97 -3.09 -33.49
CA CYS A 97 -2.92 -3.38 -32.42
C CYS A 97 -4.00 -4.39 -32.86
N ASN A 98 -4.33 -4.43 -34.15
CA ASN A 98 -5.24 -5.44 -34.73
C ASN A 98 -4.65 -6.87 -34.72
N LEU A 99 -3.34 -7.05 -34.54
CA LEU A 99 -2.72 -8.38 -34.43
C LEU A 99 -2.72 -8.92 -32.99
N CYS A 100 -2.67 -8.07 -31.95
CA CYS A 100 -2.57 -8.53 -30.56
C CYS A 100 -3.92 -8.96 -29.97
N LYS A 101 -5.06 -8.62 -30.59
CA LYS A 101 -6.43 -8.78 -30.02
C LYS A 101 -6.56 -8.26 -28.58
N CYS A 102 -5.64 -7.41 -28.13
CA CYS A 102 -5.47 -7.09 -26.72
C CYS A 102 -6.46 -6.04 -26.21
N HIS A 103 -7.25 -5.46 -27.12
CA HIS A 103 -8.22 -4.39 -26.83
C HIS A 103 -9.66 -4.67 -27.30
N ASP A 104 -9.90 -5.77 -28.02
CA ASP A 104 -11.23 -6.08 -28.57
C ASP A 104 -11.98 -7.07 -27.69
N GLY A 105 -12.40 -6.61 -26.51
CA GLY A 105 -13.22 -7.42 -25.63
C GLY A 105 -13.86 -6.62 -24.49
N PRO A 106 -15.04 -7.03 -24.00
CA PRO A 106 -15.55 -6.50 -22.76
C PRO A 106 -14.55 -6.81 -21.64
N LYS A 107 -14.21 -5.80 -20.85
CA LYS A 107 -13.40 -5.93 -19.65
C LYS A 107 -14.29 -5.79 -18.43
N TRP A 108 -13.82 -6.33 -17.32
CA TRP A 108 -14.52 -6.19 -16.06
C TRP A 108 -13.98 -4.99 -15.30
N PHE A 109 -14.76 -3.92 -15.23
CA PHE A 109 -14.40 -2.68 -14.57
C PHE A 109 -14.86 -2.68 -13.13
N ILE A 110 -14.05 -2.08 -12.28
CA ILE A 110 -14.28 -2.01 -10.84
C ILE A 110 -14.00 -0.58 -10.38
N ILE A 111 -15.01 0.04 -9.77
CA ILE A 111 -14.87 1.31 -9.05
C ILE A 111 -14.54 1.00 -7.60
N LYS A 112 -13.38 1.46 -7.15
CA LYS A 112 -12.93 1.40 -5.76
C LYS A 112 -13.13 2.79 -5.11
N ASP A 113 -12.59 2.99 -3.92
CA ASP A 113 -12.72 4.24 -3.16
C ASP A 113 -11.83 5.39 -3.64
N SER A 114 -10.73 5.07 -4.32
CA SER A 114 -9.67 6.02 -4.70
C SER A 114 -9.10 5.76 -6.10
N TYR A 115 -9.61 4.75 -6.80
CA TYR A 115 -9.18 4.37 -8.14
C TYR A 115 -10.25 3.58 -8.87
N ILE A 116 -10.10 3.47 -10.18
CA ILE A 116 -10.81 2.51 -11.00
C ILE A 116 -9.81 1.50 -11.56
N VAL A 117 -10.24 0.26 -11.76
CA VAL A 117 -9.36 -0.78 -12.32
C VAL A 117 -10.16 -1.68 -13.24
N ASP A 118 -9.55 -2.07 -14.35
CA ASP A 118 -10.07 -3.10 -15.24
C ASP A 118 -9.27 -4.40 -15.07
N ILE A 119 -10.00 -5.52 -15.12
CA ILE A 119 -9.40 -6.86 -15.16
C ILE A 119 -9.85 -7.61 -16.42
N ARG A 120 -8.98 -8.50 -16.91
CA ARG A 120 -9.33 -9.40 -18.01
C ARG A 120 -10.29 -10.47 -17.50
N PRO A 121 -11.44 -10.70 -18.13
CA PRO A 121 -12.41 -11.68 -17.64
C PRO A 121 -11.92 -13.13 -17.68
N ASP A 122 -11.04 -13.45 -18.62
CA ASP A 122 -10.50 -14.80 -18.87
C ASP A 122 -9.31 -15.13 -17.96
N THR A 123 -8.34 -14.22 -17.84
CA THR A 123 -7.12 -14.44 -17.04
C THR A 123 -7.22 -13.91 -15.62
N HIS A 124 -8.21 -13.06 -15.32
CA HIS A 124 -8.31 -12.27 -14.09
C HIS A 124 -7.10 -11.37 -13.82
N GLU A 125 -6.28 -11.11 -14.84
CA GLU A 125 -5.15 -10.20 -14.73
C GLU A 125 -5.64 -8.75 -14.64
N VAL A 126 -5.03 -7.99 -13.73
CA VAL A 126 -5.21 -6.55 -13.67
C VAL A 126 -4.58 -5.92 -14.90
N CYS A 127 -5.37 -5.18 -15.66
CA CYS A 127 -4.90 -4.44 -16.83
C CYS A 127 -4.27 -3.11 -16.40
N PHE A 128 -5.07 -2.18 -15.88
CA PHE A 128 -4.56 -0.87 -15.49
C PHE A 128 -5.33 -0.25 -14.30
N PRO A 129 -4.69 0.01 -13.16
CA PRO A 129 -5.28 0.82 -12.10
C PRO A 129 -5.15 2.31 -12.44
N MET A 130 -6.27 3.00 -12.61
CA MET A 130 -6.34 4.44 -12.84
C MET A 130 -6.73 5.14 -11.54
N LEU A 131 -5.74 5.79 -10.92
CA LEU A 131 -5.91 6.52 -9.67
C LEU A 131 -6.75 7.78 -9.86
N VAL A 132 -7.54 8.11 -8.83
CA VAL A 132 -8.16 9.43 -8.71
C VAL A 132 -7.10 10.44 -8.30
N ASP A 133 -6.83 11.38 -9.20
CA ASP A 133 -5.87 12.46 -9.01
C ASP A 133 -6.52 13.82 -9.37
N ARG A 134 -5.73 14.90 -9.30
CA ARG A 134 -6.19 16.26 -9.63
C ARG A 134 -6.65 16.46 -11.09
N GLY A 135 -6.23 15.58 -11.98
CA GLY A 135 -6.65 15.54 -13.37
C GLY A 135 -7.86 14.64 -13.60
N PHE A 136 -8.38 13.99 -12.55
CA PHE A 136 -9.48 13.04 -12.65
C PHE A 136 -10.77 13.74 -13.07
N GLN A 137 -11.26 13.41 -14.25
CA GLN A 137 -12.44 14.01 -14.85
C GLN A 137 -13.28 12.95 -15.53
N VAL A 138 -14.60 13.10 -15.44
CA VAL A 138 -15.59 12.21 -16.04
C VAL A 138 -16.51 13.07 -16.88
N SER A 139 -16.70 12.70 -18.15
CA SER A 139 -17.64 13.36 -19.05
C SER A 139 -18.30 12.36 -20.00
N THR A 140 -19.57 12.59 -20.33
CA THR A 140 -20.29 11.80 -21.32
C THR A 140 -19.91 12.29 -22.73
N VAL A 141 -19.48 11.38 -23.61
CA VAL A 141 -19.13 11.69 -25.00
C VAL A 141 -20.36 11.63 -25.90
N ASN A 142 -21.19 10.60 -25.71
CA ASN A 142 -22.48 10.39 -26.35
C ASN A 142 -23.33 9.49 -25.45
N ASP A 143 -24.57 9.19 -25.86
CA ASP A 143 -25.54 8.46 -25.05
C ASP A 143 -25.05 7.14 -24.44
N ASN A 144 -24.03 6.50 -25.02
CA ASN A 144 -23.51 5.22 -24.53
C ASN A 144 -22.01 5.22 -24.17
N ASN A 145 -21.33 6.35 -24.29
CA ASN A 145 -19.87 6.42 -24.08
C ASN A 145 -19.51 7.42 -22.98
N ILE A 146 -18.68 6.98 -22.02
CA ILE A 146 -18.14 7.80 -20.94
C ILE A 146 -16.63 7.98 -21.19
N LYS A 147 -16.14 9.20 -21.08
CA LYS A 147 -14.73 9.56 -21.07
C LYS A 147 -14.29 9.79 -19.64
N ILE A 148 -13.23 9.11 -19.24
CA ILE A 148 -12.58 9.23 -17.93
C ILE A 148 -11.12 9.61 -18.20
N SER A 149 -10.63 10.69 -17.62
CA SER A 149 -9.22 11.11 -17.76
C SER A 149 -8.62 11.37 -16.40
N ASN A 150 -7.31 11.16 -16.26
CA ASN A 150 -6.51 11.58 -15.11
C ASN A 150 -5.17 12.17 -15.61
N LEU A 151 -4.19 12.43 -14.74
CA LEU A 151 -2.90 12.98 -15.19
C LEU A 151 -2.08 12.02 -16.07
N GLN A 152 -2.38 10.73 -16.02
CA GLN A 152 -1.64 9.71 -16.75
C GLN A 152 -2.27 9.35 -18.10
N ARG A 153 -3.61 9.23 -18.19
CA ARG A 153 -4.28 8.76 -19.41
C ARG A 153 -5.73 9.21 -19.56
N THR A 154 -6.33 8.91 -20.71
CA THR A 154 -7.72 9.20 -21.06
C THR A 154 -8.43 7.97 -21.62
N LEU A 155 -9.20 7.31 -20.77
CA LEU A 155 -10.01 6.16 -21.10
C LEU A 155 -11.37 6.59 -21.69
N VAL A 156 -11.83 5.92 -22.75
CA VAL A 156 -13.22 6.01 -23.21
C VAL A 156 -13.85 4.63 -23.11
N ILE A 157 -14.88 4.50 -22.27
CA ILE A 157 -15.65 3.26 -22.07
C ILE A 157 -17.01 3.37 -22.76
N LYS A 158 -17.47 2.24 -23.31
CA LYS A 158 -18.79 2.06 -23.89
C LYS A 158 -19.64 1.19 -22.98
N CYS A 159 -20.79 1.73 -22.62
CA CYS A 159 -21.82 1.07 -21.82
C CYS A 159 -22.81 0.33 -22.73
N ARG A 160 -23.57 -0.60 -22.16
CA ARG A 160 -24.52 -1.40 -22.94
C ARG A 160 -25.74 -0.60 -23.39
N THR A 161 -26.19 0.31 -22.54
CA THR A 161 -27.37 1.15 -22.75
C THR A 161 -27.13 2.56 -22.22
N THR A 162 -28.00 3.49 -22.60
CA THR A 162 -27.96 4.87 -22.09
C THR A 162 -28.24 4.94 -20.59
N TYR A 163 -29.11 4.06 -20.10
CA TYR A 163 -29.37 3.95 -18.66
C TYR A 163 -28.13 3.53 -17.89
N ASP A 164 -27.46 2.46 -18.36
CA ASP A 164 -26.21 1.96 -17.80
C ASP A 164 -25.12 3.05 -17.83
N CYS A 165 -25.00 3.79 -18.94
CA CYS A 165 -24.11 4.94 -19.07
C CYS A 165 -24.37 6.01 -18.00
N ASN A 166 -25.64 6.35 -17.75
CA ASN A 166 -26.01 7.32 -16.73
C ASN A 166 -25.67 6.81 -15.32
N GLU A 167 -25.97 5.55 -15.00
CA GLU A 167 -25.65 4.98 -13.70
C GLU A 167 -24.13 4.96 -13.45
N TRP A 168 -23.33 4.43 -14.38
CA TRP A 168 -21.87 4.45 -14.27
C TRP A 168 -21.32 5.87 -14.13
N THR A 169 -21.86 6.84 -14.87
CA THR A 169 -21.47 8.25 -14.73
C THR A 169 -21.74 8.76 -13.32
N GLN A 170 -22.92 8.47 -12.74
CA GLN A 170 -23.24 8.87 -11.37
C GLN A 170 -22.30 8.23 -10.35
N ASP A 171 -22.00 6.93 -10.48
CA ASP A 171 -21.07 6.25 -9.58
C ASP A 171 -19.65 6.81 -9.64
N LEU A 172 -19.20 7.21 -10.82
CA LEU A 172 -17.91 7.87 -11.01
C LEU A 172 -17.88 9.30 -10.45
N LEU A 173 -18.99 10.03 -10.53
CA LEU A 173 -19.12 11.36 -9.90
C LEU A 173 -19.14 11.24 -8.37
N ASN A 174 -19.83 10.23 -7.83
CA ASN A 174 -19.82 9.91 -6.39
C ASN A 174 -18.41 9.55 -5.91
N LEU A 175 -17.63 8.82 -6.72
CA LEU A 175 -16.21 8.55 -6.45
C LEU A 175 -15.42 9.86 -6.33
N ILE A 176 -15.60 10.80 -7.24
CA ILE A 176 -14.91 12.11 -7.20
C ILE A 176 -15.23 12.87 -5.91
N GLU A 177 -16.51 12.89 -5.50
CA GLU A 177 -16.94 13.56 -4.28
C GLU A 177 -16.33 12.95 -3.02
N GLN A 178 -16.20 11.62 -2.98
CA GLN A 178 -15.64 10.90 -1.83
C GLN A 178 -14.11 10.96 -1.79
N ALA A 179 -13.47 10.91 -2.96
CA ALA A 179 -12.03 11.05 -3.15
C ALA A 179 -11.60 12.53 -3.30
N ASN A 180 -12.42 13.46 -2.79
CA ASN A 180 -12.22 14.91 -2.96
C ASN A 180 -10.87 15.41 -2.44
N ASP A 181 -10.29 14.72 -1.45
CA ASP A 181 -8.93 14.98 -0.96
C ASP A 181 -7.87 14.91 -2.08
N PHE A 182 -8.09 14.08 -3.11
CA PHE A 182 -7.15 13.88 -4.22
C PHE A 182 -7.49 14.72 -5.47
N VAL A 183 -8.75 15.16 -5.61
CA VAL A 183 -9.24 15.91 -6.79
C VAL A 183 -9.20 17.43 -6.57
N SER A 184 -9.50 17.89 -5.35
CA SER A 184 -9.68 19.32 -5.06
C SER A 184 -8.35 20.08 -4.98
N THR A 185 -7.87 20.54 -6.14
CA THR A 185 -6.69 21.44 -6.22
C THR A 185 -6.85 22.75 -5.48
N LYS A 186 -8.09 23.19 -5.21
CA LYS A 186 -8.35 24.43 -4.44
C LYS A 186 -7.91 24.34 -2.98
N GLN A 187 -7.68 23.12 -2.46
CA GLN A 187 -7.34 22.90 -1.05
C GLN A 187 -5.87 22.51 -0.83
N SER A 188 -5.16 22.05 -1.85
CA SER A 188 -3.79 21.53 -1.70
C SER A 188 -2.72 22.58 -2.00
N ARG A 189 -1.95 22.95 -0.98
CA ARG A 189 -0.82 23.88 -1.08
C ARG A 189 0.22 23.37 -2.11
N PHE A 190 0.81 24.29 -2.87
CA PHE A 190 1.88 24.03 -3.85
C PHE A 190 1.52 23.08 -5.00
N ASN A 191 0.24 22.95 -5.35
CA ASN A 191 -0.24 21.98 -6.35
C ASN A 191 0.11 20.52 -5.99
N SER A 192 0.27 20.23 -4.69
CA SER A 192 0.46 18.88 -4.18
C SER A 192 -0.76 18.00 -4.49
N TYR A 193 -0.53 16.71 -4.73
CA TYR A 193 -1.61 15.73 -4.85
C TYR A 193 -2.30 15.46 -3.50
N ALA A 194 -1.58 15.65 -2.39
CA ALA A 194 -2.08 15.46 -1.04
C ALA A 194 -2.45 16.81 -0.40
N PRO A 195 -3.59 16.89 0.33
CA PRO A 195 -3.99 18.09 1.05
C PRO A 195 -3.18 18.25 2.34
N VAL A 196 -3.28 19.44 2.97
CA VAL A 196 -2.68 19.66 4.29
C VAL A 196 -3.44 18.83 5.33
N ARG A 197 -2.72 18.00 6.09
CA ARG A 197 -3.25 17.25 7.24
C ARG A 197 -2.75 17.92 8.52
N GLU A 198 -3.65 18.50 9.30
CA GLU A 198 -3.31 19.12 10.58
C GLU A 198 -3.20 18.08 11.70
N ASN A 199 -2.54 18.45 12.80
CA ASN A 199 -2.42 17.64 14.02
C ASN A 199 -1.83 16.24 13.80
N GLN A 200 -0.94 16.09 12.82
CA GLN A 200 -0.23 14.84 12.57
C GLN A 200 0.98 14.71 13.48
N LEU A 201 1.24 13.50 13.97
CA LEU A 201 2.47 13.19 14.68
C LEU A 201 3.61 13.09 13.67
N ALA A 202 4.59 13.97 13.82
CA ALA A 202 5.82 13.96 13.03
C ALA A 202 7.03 13.86 13.95
N TYR A 203 8.01 13.07 13.54
CA TYR A 203 9.30 12.95 14.19
C TYR A 203 10.39 13.07 13.14
N TRP A 204 11.48 13.76 13.48
CA TRP A 204 12.62 13.92 12.59
C TRP A 204 13.79 13.11 13.12
N PHE A 205 14.61 12.60 12.20
CA PHE A 205 15.82 11.86 12.52
C PHE A 205 17.02 12.62 11.98
N ILE A 206 18.07 12.75 12.78
CA ILE A 206 19.38 13.18 12.32
C ILE A 206 20.23 11.90 12.19
N ASN A 207 20.86 11.73 11.03
CA ASN A 207 21.71 10.58 10.66
C ASN A 207 20.98 9.23 10.56
N GLY A 208 21.73 8.22 10.09
CA GLY A 208 21.21 6.90 9.77
C GLY A 208 20.89 6.02 10.99
N LYS A 209 21.62 6.16 12.10
CA LYS A 209 21.49 5.27 13.27
C LYS A 209 20.07 5.26 13.84
N SER A 210 19.57 6.42 14.28
CA SER A 210 18.23 6.50 14.89
C SER A 210 17.12 6.21 13.88
N TYR A 211 17.30 6.62 12.62
CA TYR A 211 16.36 6.33 11.54
C TYR A 211 16.23 4.83 11.28
N MET A 212 17.34 4.12 11.06
CA MET A 212 17.33 2.69 10.75
C MET A 212 16.85 1.84 11.94
N GLU A 213 17.18 2.24 13.18
CA GLU A 213 16.63 1.59 14.37
C GLU A 213 15.11 1.75 14.48
N ALA A 214 14.58 2.94 14.17
CA ALA A 214 13.14 3.19 14.18
C ALA A 214 12.43 2.40 13.07
N VAL A 215 13.00 2.34 11.86
CA VAL A 215 12.51 1.51 10.76
C VAL A 215 12.50 0.03 11.17
N ALA A 216 13.58 -0.49 11.75
CA ALA A 216 13.64 -1.88 12.20
C ALA A 216 12.54 -2.21 13.21
N LYS A 217 12.32 -1.34 14.19
CA LYS A 217 11.26 -1.51 15.21
C LYS A 217 9.87 -1.47 14.59
N ALA A 218 9.61 -0.56 13.64
CA ALA A 218 8.33 -0.45 12.96
C ALA A 218 8.05 -1.65 12.03
N LEU A 219 9.07 -2.17 11.36
CA LEU A 219 8.92 -3.37 10.52
C LEU A 219 8.49 -4.58 11.36
N LEU A 220 9.08 -4.77 12.55
CA LEU A 220 8.76 -5.88 13.44
C LEU A 220 7.34 -5.84 14.01
N THR A 221 6.65 -4.70 13.92
CA THR A 221 5.27 -4.54 14.39
C THR A 221 4.23 -4.63 13.27
N ALA A 222 4.67 -4.68 12.00
CA ALA A 222 3.81 -4.75 10.82
C ALA A 222 2.84 -5.96 10.89
N LYS A 223 1.60 -5.75 10.43
CA LYS A 223 0.54 -6.77 10.46
C LYS A 223 -0.01 -7.11 9.09
N ASP A 224 -0.07 -6.14 8.19
CA ASP A 224 -0.76 -6.26 6.92
C ASP A 224 0.21 -6.07 5.75
N GLU A 225 0.84 -4.90 5.69
CA GLU A 225 1.54 -4.43 4.49
C GLU A 225 2.77 -3.58 4.80
N VAL A 226 3.83 -3.78 4.03
CA VAL A 226 5.02 -2.94 4.03
C VAL A 226 5.31 -2.50 2.61
N PHE A 227 5.41 -1.18 2.39
CA PHE A 227 5.84 -0.61 1.11
C PHE A 227 7.22 0.02 1.28
N ILE A 228 8.15 -0.30 0.39
CA ILE A 228 9.50 0.26 0.39
C ILE A 228 9.81 0.82 -1.00
N THR A 229 10.30 2.06 -1.04
CA THR A 229 10.93 2.64 -2.22
C THR A 229 12.34 3.04 -1.88
N ASP A 230 13.28 2.71 -2.75
CA ASP A 230 14.68 3.08 -2.58
C ASP A 230 15.32 3.32 -3.95
N TRP A 231 16.19 4.33 -4.01
CA TRP A 231 17.09 4.48 -5.15
C TRP A 231 18.12 3.36 -5.14
N TRP A 232 18.62 3.01 -3.95
CA TRP A 232 19.49 1.86 -3.74
C TRP A 232 19.17 1.15 -2.42
N LEU A 233 18.98 -0.17 -2.46
CA LEU A 233 18.71 -0.98 -1.27
C LEU A 233 19.73 -2.12 -1.18
N SER A 234 20.36 -2.25 -0.02
CA SER A 234 21.30 -3.35 0.29
C SER A 234 20.61 -4.36 1.22
N PRO A 235 20.23 -5.56 0.74
CA PRO A 235 19.46 -6.52 1.52
C PRO A 235 20.14 -6.92 2.84
N GLU A 236 21.46 -7.03 2.85
CA GLU A 236 22.24 -7.51 3.98
C GLU A 236 22.62 -6.38 4.96
N LEU A 237 22.04 -5.18 4.80
CA LEU A 237 22.26 -4.07 5.71
C LEU A 237 21.73 -4.40 7.12
N LEU A 238 22.61 -4.31 8.11
CA LEU A 238 22.25 -4.37 9.52
C LEU A 238 21.68 -3.02 10.00
N LEU A 239 20.40 -3.02 10.41
CA LEU A 239 19.67 -1.79 10.77
C LEU A 239 19.96 -1.29 12.19
N ILE A 240 20.27 -2.21 13.12
CA ILE A 240 20.59 -1.90 14.51
C ILE A 240 22.06 -2.26 14.76
N ARG A 241 22.83 -1.35 15.38
CA ARG A 241 24.26 -1.54 15.66
C ARG A 241 24.65 -0.88 16.99
N PRO A 242 25.73 -1.33 17.65
CA PRO A 242 26.57 -2.48 17.33
C PRO A 242 25.89 -3.79 17.74
N THR A 243 25.89 -4.78 16.87
CA THR A 243 25.50 -6.16 17.18
C THR A 243 25.99 -7.08 16.08
N ASP A 244 26.28 -8.33 16.42
CA ASP A 244 26.53 -9.41 15.45
C ASP A 244 25.24 -10.20 15.17
N ASP A 245 24.11 -9.79 15.77
CA ASP A 245 22.82 -10.43 15.60
C ASP A 245 22.24 -10.15 14.21
N GLU A 246 22.46 -11.11 13.31
CA GLU A 246 21.96 -11.08 11.94
C GLU A 246 20.43 -11.02 11.84
N THR A 247 19.68 -11.26 12.91
CA THR A 247 18.22 -11.10 12.88
C THR A 247 17.82 -9.65 12.60
N TYR A 248 18.67 -8.67 12.90
CA TYR A 248 18.44 -7.26 12.58
C TYR A 248 18.88 -6.84 11.16
N ARG A 249 19.34 -7.79 10.33
CA ARG A 249 19.56 -7.53 8.91
C ARG A 249 18.23 -7.33 8.20
N LEU A 250 18.18 -6.36 7.29
CA LEU A 250 16.96 -5.98 6.58
C LEU A 250 16.29 -7.18 5.89
N ASP A 251 17.06 -7.97 5.12
CA ASP A 251 16.58 -9.18 4.45
C ASP A 251 15.96 -10.20 5.40
N ASN A 252 16.55 -10.38 6.59
CA ASN A 252 16.05 -11.29 7.62
C ASN A 252 14.81 -10.75 8.34
N ILE A 253 14.70 -9.44 8.58
CA ILE A 253 13.47 -8.83 9.11
C ILE A 253 12.34 -9.01 8.10
N LEU A 254 12.55 -8.63 6.84
CA LEU A 254 11.53 -8.71 5.79
C LEU A 254 11.07 -10.15 5.54
N GLY A 255 12.00 -11.12 5.51
CA GLY A 255 11.66 -12.54 5.40
C GLY A 255 10.77 -13.02 6.54
N ARG A 256 11.10 -12.68 7.79
CA ARG A 256 10.32 -13.09 8.97
C ARG A 256 8.91 -12.51 8.97
N ILE A 257 8.74 -11.21 8.71
CA ILE A 257 7.41 -10.60 8.69
C ILE A 257 6.58 -11.11 7.50
N ALA A 258 7.22 -11.38 6.36
CA ALA A 258 6.55 -11.96 5.21
C ALA A 258 6.06 -13.38 5.50
N ASP A 259 6.88 -14.21 6.14
CA ASP A 259 6.49 -15.55 6.54
C ASP A 259 5.42 -15.55 7.65
N ALA A 260 5.34 -14.47 8.44
CA ALA A 260 4.25 -14.23 9.40
C ALA A 260 2.92 -13.76 8.75
N GLY A 261 2.92 -13.44 7.45
CA GLY A 261 1.71 -13.08 6.70
C GLY A 261 1.67 -11.64 6.18
N VAL A 262 2.68 -10.81 6.47
CA VAL A 262 2.78 -9.43 5.99
C VAL A 262 3.13 -9.40 4.51
N ARG A 263 2.43 -8.60 3.70
CA ARG A 263 2.77 -8.43 2.28
C ARG A 263 3.79 -7.31 2.13
N VAL A 264 4.94 -7.62 1.56
CA VAL A 264 6.04 -6.66 1.38
C VAL A 264 6.15 -6.33 -0.10
N TYR A 265 6.01 -5.06 -0.45
CA TYR A 265 6.15 -4.55 -1.81
C TYR A 265 7.30 -3.56 -1.88
N VAL A 266 8.25 -3.83 -2.77
CA VAL A 266 9.45 -3.02 -2.94
C VAL A 266 9.53 -2.49 -4.36
N MET A 267 9.70 -1.17 -4.51
CA MET A 267 9.99 -0.52 -5.78
C MET A 267 11.43 -0.01 -5.78
N LEU A 268 12.24 -0.53 -6.70
CA LEU A 268 13.64 -0.13 -6.84
C LEU A 268 13.85 0.66 -8.12
N PHE A 269 14.76 1.63 -8.07
CA PHE A 269 15.32 2.20 -9.29
C PHE A 269 16.05 1.11 -10.09
N LYS A 270 15.65 0.92 -11.35
CA LYS A 270 16.37 0.08 -12.31
C LYS A 270 17.48 0.91 -12.92
N GLU A 271 18.70 0.67 -12.48
CA GLU A 271 19.89 1.36 -12.95
C GLU A 271 20.33 0.93 -14.36
N ILE A 272 21.16 1.77 -14.99
CA ILE A 272 21.96 1.37 -16.15
C ILE A 272 23.22 0.69 -15.61
N SER A 273 23.26 -0.63 -15.65
CA SER A 273 24.24 -1.44 -14.89
C SER A 273 25.72 -1.17 -15.22
N PHE A 274 26.05 -0.61 -16.40
CA PHE A 274 27.43 -0.21 -16.72
C PHE A 274 27.79 1.19 -16.19
N ALA A 275 26.81 2.02 -15.85
CA ALA A 275 27.00 3.40 -15.38
C ALA A 275 26.92 3.51 -13.86
N VAL A 276 26.06 2.70 -13.21
CA VAL A 276 25.84 2.76 -11.77
C VAL A 276 25.81 1.35 -11.19
N ALA A 277 26.60 1.11 -10.14
CA ALA A 277 26.79 -0.20 -9.53
C ALA A 277 25.81 -0.46 -8.36
N LEU A 278 24.51 -0.24 -8.56
CA LEU A 278 23.49 -0.48 -7.51
C LEU A 278 23.12 -1.96 -7.39
N ASN A 279 23.18 -2.69 -8.51
CA ASN A 279 22.84 -4.10 -8.63
C ASN A 279 21.40 -4.41 -8.17
N SER A 280 20.42 -3.62 -8.62
CA SER A 280 19.01 -3.77 -8.20
C SER A 280 18.43 -5.14 -8.54
N LEU A 281 18.97 -5.83 -9.55
CA LEU A 281 18.57 -7.20 -9.89
C LEU A 281 19.00 -8.20 -8.80
N TYR A 282 20.20 -8.05 -8.24
CA TYR A 282 20.63 -8.85 -7.09
C TYR A 282 19.70 -8.61 -5.91
N THR A 283 19.47 -7.34 -5.54
CA THR A 283 18.56 -6.97 -4.45
C THR A 283 17.18 -7.59 -4.63
N LYS A 284 16.60 -7.49 -5.83
CA LYS A 284 15.32 -8.14 -6.16
C LYS A 284 15.35 -9.64 -5.93
N LYS A 285 16.36 -10.34 -6.44
CA LYS A 285 16.47 -11.80 -6.29
C LYS A 285 16.63 -12.21 -4.82
N THR A 286 17.48 -11.51 -4.07
CA THR A 286 17.73 -11.77 -2.65
C THR A 286 16.49 -11.54 -1.80
N LEU A 287 15.76 -10.45 -2.00
CA LEU A 287 14.56 -10.18 -1.21
C LEU A 287 13.42 -11.16 -1.53
N VAL A 288 13.19 -11.46 -2.81
CA VAL A 288 12.14 -12.42 -3.21
C VAL A 288 12.43 -13.82 -2.65
N SER A 289 13.69 -14.25 -2.60
CA SER A 289 14.06 -15.57 -2.07
C SER A 289 13.91 -15.70 -0.55
N LYS A 290 13.75 -14.59 0.18
CA LYS A 290 13.59 -14.58 1.65
C LYS A 290 12.18 -14.91 2.14
N SER A 291 11.18 -14.90 1.26
CA SER A 291 9.81 -15.26 1.64
C SER A 291 9.45 -16.65 1.12
N THR A 292 9.21 -17.57 2.04
CA THR A 292 8.77 -18.94 1.70
C THR A 292 7.36 -18.97 1.13
N LYS A 293 6.53 -17.99 1.51
CA LYS A 293 5.13 -17.82 1.06
C LYS A 293 4.98 -16.94 -0.19
N GLY A 294 6.08 -16.38 -0.71
CA GLY A 294 6.06 -15.49 -1.87
C GLY A 294 5.37 -14.14 -1.62
N PHE A 295 5.33 -13.68 -0.37
CA PHE A 295 4.72 -12.41 0.05
C PHE A 295 5.67 -11.20 -0.07
N ILE A 296 6.92 -11.41 -0.47
CA ILE A 296 7.81 -10.32 -0.89
C ILE A 296 7.73 -10.19 -2.42
N LYS A 297 7.27 -9.03 -2.90
CA LYS A 297 7.20 -8.68 -4.32
C LYS A 297 8.09 -7.48 -4.59
N VAL A 298 8.96 -7.58 -5.60
CA VAL A 298 9.89 -6.51 -5.97
C VAL A 298 9.74 -6.14 -7.44
N ILE A 299 9.45 -4.87 -7.69
CA ILE A 299 9.46 -4.27 -9.02
C ILE A 299 10.70 -3.40 -9.19
N ARG A 300 11.14 -3.24 -10.44
CA ARG A 300 12.25 -2.36 -10.80
C ARG A 300 11.81 -1.53 -11.98
N HIS A 301 12.04 -0.21 -11.94
CA HIS A 301 11.64 0.72 -12.99
C HIS A 301 12.66 1.87 -13.09
N PRO A 302 12.93 2.45 -14.27
CA PRO A 302 12.30 2.20 -15.58
C PRO A 302 12.91 1.04 -16.37
N ASP A 303 12.06 0.34 -17.11
CA ASP A 303 12.51 -0.38 -18.30
C ASP A 303 12.82 0.66 -19.38
N ARG A 304 14.05 0.65 -19.89
CA ARG A 304 14.50 1.65 -20.86
C ARG A 304 14.36 1.07 -22.25
N ASN A 305 13.39 1.58 -23.01
CA ASN A 305 13.39 1.49 -24.46
C ASN A 305 14.06 2.75 -25.02
N THR A 306 14.78 2.59 -26.14
CA THR A 306 15.56 3.68 -26.77
C THR A 306 14.70 4.83 -27.30
N THR A 307 13.37 4.68 -27.29
CA THR A 307 12.39 5.65 -27.79
C THR A 307 11.81 6.59 -26.74
N ASP A 308 11.90 6.25 -25.45
CA ASP A 308 11.04 6.88 -24.43
C ASP A 308 11.71 8.05 -23.70
N GLY A 309 12.96 8.39 -24.06
CA GLY A 309 13.67 9.54 -23.51
C GLY A 309 14.04 9.45 -22.02
N VAL A 310 13.64 8.38 -21.31
CA VAL A 310 13.95 8.14 -19.88
C VAL A 310 15.35 7.53 -19.73
N LEU A 311 16.37 8.25 -20.19
CA LEU A 311 17.77 7.83 -20.05
C LEU A 311 18.38 8.30 -18.73
N LEU A 312 18.05 9.51 -18.28
CA LEU A 312 18.77 10.20 -17.21
C LEU A 312 18.03 10.26 -15.87
N TRP A 313 16.72 10.07 -15.88
CA TRP A 313 15.89 10.20 -14.67
C TRP A 313 15.89 8.91 -13.84
N SER A 314 15.64 9.06 -12.54
CA SER A 314 15.56 7.95 -11.58
C SER A 314 14.41 8.14 -10.59
N HIS A 315 13.86 7.02 -10.14
CA HIS A 315 13.10 6.95 -8.90
C HIS A 315 14.07 7.20 -7.74
N HIS A 316 13.91 8.31 -7.02
CA HIS A 316 14.90 8.78 -6.05
C HIS A 316 14.31 8.93 -4.64
N GLU A 317 13.01 8.75 -4.49
CA GLU A 317 12.30 8.77 -3.24
C GLU A 317 12.68 7.59 -2.35
N LYS A 318 12.99 7.87 -1.09
CA LYS A 318 13.26 6.86 -0.06
C LYS A 318 12.11 6.85 0.92
N MET A 319 11.41 5.73 0.98
CA MET A 319 10.21 5.61 1.79
C MET A 319 10.06 4.19 2.34
N VAL A 320 9.62 4.10 3.60
CA VAL A 320 9.11 2.88 4.20
C VAL A 320 7.75 3.17 4.80
N VAL A 321 6.70 2.51 4.30
CA VAL A 321 5.33 2.63 4.83
C VAL A 321 4.92 1.32 5.46
N ILE A 322 4.44 1.36 6.70
CA ILE A 322 3.97 0.20 7.47
C ILE A 322 2.46 0.34 7.67
N ASP A 323 1.73 -0.68 7.25
CA ASP A 323 0.28 -0.85 7.37
C ASP A 323 -0.54 0.38 6.94
N GLN A 324 0.02 1.18 6.02
CA GLN A 324 -0.54 2.46 5.55
C GLN A 324 -0.82 3.47 6.68
N LYS A 325 -0.13 3.33 7.83
CA LYS A 325 -0.34 4.15 9.04
C LYS A 325 0.92 4.89 9.48
N ILE A 326 2.09 4.29 9.26
CA ILE A 326 3.38 4.87 9.63
C ILE A 326 4.21 5.00 8.36
N ALA A 327 4.69 6.21 8.07
CA ALA A 327 5.55 6.46 6.92
C ALA A 327 6.87 7.09 7.38
N PHE A 328 7.96 6.50 6.93
CA PHE A 328 9.31 7.04 6.99
C PHE A 328 9.62 7.65 5.62
N ILE A 329 9.99 8.93 5.58
CA ILE A 329 10.36 9.65 4.35
C ILE A 329 11.60 10.49 4.61
N GLY A 330 12.51 10.58 3.64
CA GLY A 330 13.71 11.41 3.79
C GLY A 330 14.78 11.16 2.75
N GLY A 331 16.03 11.46 3.11
CA GLY A 331 17.22 11.32 2.25
C GLY A 331 18.03 10.04 2.46
N ILE A 332 17.62 9.16 3.38
CA ILE A 332 18.40 7.99 3.81
C ILE A 332 17.85 6.74 3.14
N ASP A 333 18.56 6.24 2.12
CA ASP A 333 18.29 4.92 1.54
C ASP A 333 18.65 3.79 2.53
N LEU A 334 17.96 2.66 2.45
CA LEU A 334 18.32 1.44 3.20
C LEU A 334 19.47 0.67 2.52
N CYS A 335 20.63 1.31 2.42
CA CYS A 335 21.83 0.72 1.82
C CYS A 335 23.14 1.04 2.56
N TYR A 336 24.23 0.46 2.07
CA TYR A 336 25.56 0.68 2.62
C TYR A 336 26.00 2.15 2.61
N GLY A 337 26.81 2.52 3.61
CA GLY A 337 27.36 3.86 3.78
C GLY A 337 26.39 4.91 4.34
N ARG A 338 25.13 4.56 4.60
CA ARG A 338 24.12 5.50 5.16
C ARG A 338 23.98 5.45 6.66
N TRP A 339 24.36 4.33 7.29
CA TRP A 339 24.36 4.23 8.75
C TRP A 339 25.53 5.05 9.29
N ASP A 340 25.20 6.06 10.08
CA ASP A 340 26.15 6.85 10.87
C ASP A 340 25.41 7.41 12.08
N ASP A 341 26.17 7.83 13.08
CA ASP A 341 25.69 8.53 14.25
C ASP A 341 26.32 9.92 14.35
N GLU A 342 26.02 10.65 15.42
CA GLU A 342 26.52 12.01 15.64
C GLU A 342 28.05 12.11 15.69
N TYR A 343 28.77 10.99 15.84
CA TYR A 343 30.23 10.97 15.94
C TYR A 343 30.94 10.97 14.58
N MET A 344 30.24 10.65 13.47
CA MET A 344 30.77 10.72 12.10
C MET A 344 32.15 10.06 11.95
N ARG A 345 32.27 8.82 12.42
CA ARG A 345 33.57 8.18 12.63
C ARG A 345 34.25 7.86 11.30
N LEU A 346 35.52 8.26 11.17
CA LEU A 346 36.35 7.93 10.00
C LEU A 346 36.97 6.53 10.05
N VAL A 347 37.02 5.91 11.24
CA VAL A 347 37.66 4.62 11.48
C VAL A 347 36.77 3.69 12.29
N ASP A 348 36.73 2.42 11.89
CA ASP A 348 36.01 1.34 12.58
C ASP A 348 36.92 0.11 12.72
N LEU A 349 37.90 0.20 13.62
CA LEU A 349 38.92 -0.85 13.83
C LEU A 349 38.56 -1.85 14.94
N GLY A 350 37.31 -1.86 15.41
CA GLY A 350 36.80 -2.87 16.34
C GLY A 350 37.34 -2.83 17.78
N LYS A 351 38.00 -1.74 18.22
CA LYS A 351 38.41 -1.60 19.64
C LYS A 351 37.25 -1.05 20.47
N LYS A 352 36.71 -1.88 21.37
CA LYS A 352 35.71 -1.52 22.37
C LYS A 352 36.11 -0.25 23.12
N ASN A 353 35.21 0.73 23.11
CA ASN A 353 35.15 1.86 24.03
C ASN A 353 36.34 2.82 24.02
N ASP A 354 36.54 3.53 22.91
CA ASP A 354 37.14 4.86 23.03
C ASP A 354 36.04 5.87 23.38
N THR A 355 35.69 5.94 24.67
CA THR A 355 34.74 6.92 25.21
C THR A 355 35.32 8.34 25.25
N THR A 356 36.52 8.56 24.69
CA THR A 356 37.15 9.90 24.65
C THR A 356 36.81 10.69 23.39
N LEU A 357 36.19 10.05 22.39
CA LEU A 357 35.75 10.71 21.16
C LEU A 357 34.53 11.59 21.43
N LYS A 358 34.77 12.90 21.47
CA LYS A 358 33.72 13.92 21.45
C LYS A 358 33.12 14.02 20.06
N SER A 359 31.80 14.14 19.95
CA SER A 359 31.17 14.39 18.65
C SER A 359 31.62 15.75 18.10
N PRO A 360 31.62 15.98 16.77
CA PRO A 360 31.83 17.31 16.21
C PRO A 360 30.89 18.37 16.78
N PHE A 361 29.68 17.97 17.21
CA PHE A 361 28.72 18.84 17.90
C PHE A 361 29.21 19.23 19.29
N ASP A 362 29.73 18.28 20.08
CA ASP A 362 30.30 18.57 21.41
C ASP A 362 31.51 19.50 21.28
N ILE A 363 32.36 19.27 20.28
CA ILE A 363 33.53 20.12 19.99
C ILE A 363 33.09 21.53 19.58
N ALA A 364 32.04 21.65 18.77
CA ALA A 364 31.49 22.95 18.37
C ALA A 364 30.86 23.70 19.55
N ALA A 365 30.13 23.00 20.42
CA ALA A 365 29.55 23.55 21.64
C ALA A 365 30.63 24.03 22.62
N GLU A 366 31.69 23.25 22.82
CA GLU A 366 32.84 23.66 23.65
C GLU A 366 33.56 24.88 23.08
N LYS A 367 33.78 24.93 21.76
CA LYS A 367 34.36 26.09 21.09
C LYS A 367 33.49 27.33 21.25
N ALA A 368 32.17 27.21 21.09
CA ALA A 368 31.21 28.29 21.30
C ALA A 368 31.20 28.77 22.77
N ALA A 369 31.35 27.87 23.74
CA ALA A 369 31.48 28.21 25.16
C ALA A 369 32.81 28.92 25.49
N SER A 370 33.87 28.66 24.72
CA SER A 370 35.20 29.26 24.91
C SER A 370 35.44 30.58 24.14
N GLY A 371 34.57 30.92 23.17
CA GLY A 371 34.65 32.14 22.38
C GLY A 371 33.93 33.32 23.05
N GLY A 372 34.65 34.41 23.32
CA GLY A 372 34.13 35.57 24.05
C GLY A 372 32.85 36.19 23.46
N LYS A 373 31.86 36.36 24.36
CA LYS A 373 30.65 37.23 24.42
C LYS A 373 29.87 37.73 23.19
N GLU A 374 30.34 37.68 21.95
CA GLU A 374 29.57 38.15 20.77
C GLU A 374 28.93 37.03 19.94
N THR A 375 29.23 35.76 20.21
CA THR A 375 28.64 34.60 19.51
C THR A 375 27.75 33.73 20.40
N VAL A 376 27.59 34.10 21.67
CA VAL A 376 26.99 33.25 22.71
C VAL A 376 25.45 33.19 22.61
N GLU A 377 24.78 34.22 22.08
CA GLU A 377 23.31 34.23 21.97
C GLU A 377 22.77 33.27 20.88
N ALA A 378 23.46 33.11 19.75
CA ALA A 378 23.03 32.20 18.68
C ALA A 378 23.33 30.72 19.00
N ALA A 379 24.45 30.46 19.68
CA ALA A 379 24.85 29.10 20.05
C ALA A 379 24.05 28.56 21.24
N GLN A 380 23.76 29.37 22.27
CA GLN A 380 23.00 28.91 23.44
C GLN A 380 21.55 28.55 23.09
N ILE A 381 20.91 29.25 22.15
CA ILE A 381 19.55 28.90 21.69
C ILE A 381 19.56 27.53 20.97
N THR A 382 20.60 27.24 20.20
CA THR A 382 20.71 26.00 19.41
C THR A 382 21.09 24.81 20.28
N THR A 383 22.05 24.96 21.20
CA THR A 383 22.52 23.85 22.07
C THR A 383 21.53 23.52 23.18
N THR A 384 20.78 24.50 23.72
CA THR A 384 19.75 24.22 24.73
C THR A 384 18.54 23.51 24.11
N GLN A 385 18.16 23.86 22.88
CA GLN A 385 17.13 23.11 22.13
C GLN A 385 17.57 21.70 21.74
N MET A 386 18.85 21.47 21.42
CA MET A 386 19.36 20.14 21.07
C MET A 386 19.62 19.25 22.29
N ALA A 387 20.05 19.81 23.43
CA ALA A 387 20.26 19.05 24.67
C ALA A 387 18.92 18.65 25.35
N GLU A 388 17.87 19.48 25.25
CA GLU A 388 16.51 19.08 25.64
C GLU A 388 15.91 18.00 24.71
N GLN A 389 16.42 17.85 23.48
CA GLN A 389 15.99 16.81 22.53
C GLN A 389 16.86 15.53 22.56
N ALA A 390 18.09 15.62 23.06
CA ALA A 390 19.01 14.48 23.23
C ALA A 390 18.95 13.87 24.64
N GLY A 391 18.36 14.57 25.62
CA GLY A 391 18.05 14.02 26.93
C GLY A 391 16.98 12.92 26.83
N GLU A 392 17.21 11.83 27.58
CA GLU A 392 16.34 10.65 27.74
C GLU A 392 14.92 10.83 27.20
N ILE A 393 14.53 9.98 26.24
CA ILE A 393 13.16 9.84 25.77
C ILE A 393 12.24 9.92 27.00
N PRO A 394 11.44 10.98 27.18
CA PRO A 394 10.65 11.12 28.38
C PRO A 394 9.83 9.84 28.55
N ILE A 395 9.78 9.27 29.75
CA ILE A 395 9.05 8.02 30.03
C ILE A 395 7.57 8.09 29.56
N LYS A 396 7.04 9.29 29.30
CA LYS A 396 5.75 9.53 28.64
C LYS A 396 5.72 9.27 27.12
N SER A 397 6.77 9.53 26.34
CA SER A 397 6.83 9.23 24.90
C SER A 397 7.12 7.74 24.61
N ILE A 398 7.82 7.04 25.50
CA ILE A 398 7.86 5.55 25.49
C ILE A 398 6.48 4.96 25.80
N LYS A 399 5.66 5.61 26.65
CA LYS A 399 4.27 5.18 26.90
C LYS A 399 3.37 5.32 25.66
N CYS A 400 3.53 6.35 24.83
CA CYS A 400 2.76 6.47 23.58
C CYS A 400 3.20 5.47 22.50
N LEU A 401 4.51 5.20 22.37
CA LEU A 401 5.00 4.11 21.49
C LEU A 401 4.54 2.74 22.02
N ARG A 402 4.56 2.49 23.34
CA ARG A 402 3.99 1.28 23.94
C ARG A 402 2.47 1.16 23.77
N ALA A 403 1.72 2.26 23.82
CA ALA A 403 0.27 2.26 23.63
C ALA A 403 -0.15 1.98 22.17
N ALA A 404 0.67 2.40 21.20
CA ALA A 404 0.47 2.05 19.79
C ALA A 404 0.86 0.59 19.46
N PHE A 405 1.66 -0.06 20.32
CA PHE A 405 2.25 -1.38 20.06
C PHE A 405 1.91 -2.46 21.11
N ASN A 406 0.82 -2.34 21.88
CA ASN A 406 0.41 -3.38 22.83
C ASN A 406 -1.12 -3.60 22.79
N PRO A 407 -1.55 -4.79 22.34
CA PRO A 407 -2.24 -5.66 23.28
C PRO A 407 -1.63 -7.04 23.19
N LEU A 408 -0.60 -7.33 23.99
CA LEU A 408 -0.15 -8.68 24.40
C LEU A 408 1.10 -8.50 25.27
N ASN A 409 0.91 -8.09 26.54
CA ASN A 409 1.90 -8.28 27.60
C ASN A 409 1.19 -8.28 28.97
N GLU A 410 0.27 -9.22 29.12
CA GLU A 410 0.10 -9.96 30.37
C GLU A 410 0.04 -11.44 29.98
N VAL A 411 1.21 -12.03 29.77
CA VAL A 411 1.35 -13.49 29.80
C VAL A 411 2.29 -13.75 30.96
N ASN A 412 1.70 -14.18 32.08
CA ASN A 412 2.42 -14.88 33.14
C ASN A 412 3.18 -16.04 32.50
N GLU A 413 4.43 -16.21 32.92
CA GLU A 413 5.16 -17.46 32.77
C GLU A 413 4.25 -18.61 33.26
N ASP A 414 4.20 -19.71 32.49
CA ASP A 414 3.32 -20.88 32.61
C ASP A 414 1.91 -20.81 32.01
N VAL A 415 1.81 -20.74 30.67
CA VAL A 415 0.60 -21.18 29.94
C VAL A 415 1.01 -21.98 28.69
N LYS A 416 0.64 -23.27 28.66
CA LYS A 416 0.70 -24.10 27.44
C LYS A 416 -0.13 -23.43 26.34
N LEU A 417 0.46 -23.24 25.16
CA LEU A 417 -0.22 -22.77 23.94
C LEU A 417 -1.55 -23.53 23.75
N PRO A 418 -2.71 -22.86 23.71
CA PRO A 418 -3.92 -23.51 23.29
C PRO A 418 -3.87 -23.74 21.78
N ALA A 419 -4.37 -24.91 21.37
CA ALA A 419 -4.51 -25.29 19.98
C ALA A 419 -5.33 -24.24 19.21
N SER A 420 -4.96 -24.08 17.93
CA SER A 420 -5.66 -23.26 16.96
C SER A 420 -7.16 -23.51 16.97
N THR A 421 -7.95 -22.47 17.25
CA THR A 421 -9.37 -22.41 16.91
C THR A 421 -9.74 -20.98 16.53
N ASP A 422 -10.06 -20.86 15.23
CA ASP A 422 -11.17 -20.11 14.65
C ASP A 422 -11.16 -18.58 14.46
N ALA A 423 -11.38 -18.26 13.17
CA ALA A 423 -12.27 -17.24 12.63
C ALA A 423 -12.05 -15.78 13.05
N ASN A 424 -11.27 -15.06 12.22
CA ASN A 424 -11.45 -13.63 12.03
C ASN A 424 -12.87 -13.39 11.47
N GLU A 425 -13.83 -13.11 12.34
CA GLU A 425 -15.16 -12.64 11.96
C GLU A 425 -15.03 -11.27 11.28
N THR A 426 -15.12 -11.26 9.94
CA THR A 426 -15.32 -10.03 9.17
C THR A 426 -16.75 -10.06 8.62
N THR A 427 -17.59 -9.15 9.11
CA THR A 427 -18.92 -8.88 8.54
C THR A 427 -18.75 -8.04 7.28
N TYR A 428 -18.98 -8.65 6.11
CA TYR A 428 -19.11 -7.92 4.85
C TYR A 428 -20.51 -7.30 4.81
N ASP A 429 -20.61 -5.97 4.64
CA ASP A 429 -21.91 -5.30 4.56
C ASP A 429 -22.52 -5.49 3.16
N MET A 430 -23.28 -6.57 3.02
CA MET A 430 -24.02 -6.91 1.80
C MET A 430 -25.07 -5.86 1.41
N LYS A 431 -25.46 -4.92 2.29
CA LYS A 431 -26.38 -3.83 1.88
C LYS A 431 -25.75 -2.89 0.85
N LEU A 432 -24.43 -2.73 0.86
CA LEU A 432 -23.72 -1.90 -0.13
C LEU A 432 -23.56 -2.63 -1.47
N ILE A 433 -23.44 -3.97 -1.45
CA ILE A 433 -23.24 -4.83 -2.63
C ILE A 433 -24.58 -5.14 -3.33
N ALA A 434 -25.67 -5.26 -2.57
CA ALA A 434 -26.99 -5.62 -3.07
C ALA A 434 -27.82 -4.45 -3.64
N GLY A 435 -27.24 -3.25 -3.78
CA GLY A 435 -27.94 -2.04 -4.22
C GLY A 435 -28.61 -2.11 -5.61
N ASN A 436 -28.27 -3.12 -6.42
CA ASN A 436 -28.76 -3.28 -7.79
C ASN A 436 -29.70 -4.48 -8.00
N CYS A 437 -30.16 -5.15 -6.95
CA CYS A 437 -31.21 -6.16 -7.06
C CYS A 437 -32.58 -5.54 -6.74
N LYS A 438 -33.20 -4.92 -7.75
CA LYS A 438 -34.65 -4.70 -7.81
C LYS A 438 -35.21 -5.33 -9.06
#